data_AF-A0A7G9QSJ5-F1
#
_entry.id   AF-A0A7G9QSJ5-F1
#
_cell.length_a   1.000
_cell.length_b   1.000
_cell.length_c   1.000
_cell.angle_alpha   90.00
_cell.angle_beta   90.00
_cell.angle_gamma   90.00
#
_symmetry.space_group_name_H-M   'P 1'
#
loop_
_entity.id
_entity.type
_entity.pdbx_description
1 polymer ?
#
loop_
_entity_poly.entity_id
_entity_poly.type
_entity_poly.pdbx_seq_one_letter_code
_entity_poly.pdbx_strand_id
1 'polypeptide(L)'
;MTIDKLGSAQSIIAALRTEAGQRNARAQGKPDAFAERAAMPAPRKDVAALRRQMAEIVQSVDVRDADAVRKVRPRMVRTVLLWEFGPELREHPEWQAMLESITSALEGQGADGEAEFVQLIEALKR
;
A
#
# COMPACT_ATOMS: atom_id res chain seq x y z
N MET A 1 -6.99 29.50 -1.04
CA MET A 1 -6.06 28.53 -0.43
C MET A 1 -6.12 27.24 -1.23
N THR A 2 -5.19 27.05 -2.17
CA THR A 2 -5.03 25.81 -2.95
C THR A 2 -4.42 24.75 -2.05
N ILE A 3 -5.26 23.93 -1.44
CA ILE A 3 -4.82 22.73 -0.73
C ILE A 3 -4.10 21.87 -1.76
N ASP A 4 -2.80 21.72 -1.57
CA ASP A 4 -1.89 20.97 -2.42
C ASP A 4 -2.33 19.49 -2.45
N LYS A 5 -3.12 19.12 -3.47
CA LYS A 5 -3.69 17.78 -3.63
C LYS A 5 -2.60 16.73 -3.92
N LEU A 6 -1.42 17.15 -4.39
CA LEU A 6 -0.25 16.30 -4.53
C LEU A 6 0.34 15.91 -3.16
N GLY A 7 0.26 16.81 -2.19
CA GLY A 7 0.57 16.55 -0.78
C GLY A 7 -0.32 15.47 -0.18
N SER A 8 -1.62 15.44 -0.48
CA SER A 8 -2.57 14.45 0.08
C SER A 8 -2.20 13.01 -0.29
N ALA A 9 -1.89 12.74 -1.57
CA ALA A 9 -1.45 11.41 -1.99
C ALA A 9 -0.08 11.02 -1.38
N GLN A 10 0.83 11.98 -1.15
CA GLN A 10 2.08 11.70 -0.46
C GLN A 10 1.88 11.46 1.04
N SER A 11 0.98 12.19 1.68
CA SER A 11 0.60 11.99 3.09
C SER A 11 -0.04 10.62 3.29
N ILE A 12 -0.85 10.14 2.35
CA ILE A 12 -1.47 8.81 2.40
C ILE A 12 -0.43 7.72 2.12
N ILE A 13 0.45 7.88 1.13
CA ILE A 13 1.57 6.94 0.90
C ILE A 13 2.49 6.91 2.13
N ALA A 14 2.72 8.06 2.77
CA ALA A 14 3.48 8.15 4.01
C ALA A 14 2.73 7.52 5.19
N ALA A 15 1.40 7.64 5.26
CA ALA A 15 0.57 6.98 6.26
C ALA A 15 0.59 5.45 6.08
N LEU A 16 0.45 4.96 4.85
CA LEU A 16 0.60 3.54 4.51
C LEU A 16 2.01 3.03 4.84
N ARG A 17 3.06 3.82 4.57
CA ARG A 17 4.45 3.51 4.94
C ARG A 17 4.63 3.47 6.46
N THR A 18 4.04 4.42 7.18
CA THR A 18 4.12 4.51 8.65
C THR A 18 3.38 3.35 9.30
N GLU A 19 2.22 2.97 8.78
CA GLU A 19 1.44 1.85 9.28
C GLU A 19 2.11 0.49 8.99
N ALA A 20 2.64 0.31 7.78
CA ALA A 20 3.43 -0.87 7.43
C ALA A 20 4.71 -0.98 8.30
N GLY A 21 5.39 0.15 8.55
CA GLY A 21 6.56 0.23 9.41
C GLY A 21 6.26 -0.02 10.89
N GLN A 22 5.18 0.57 11.44
CA GLN A 22 4.79 0.41 12.84
C GLN A 22 4.34 -1.02 13.18
N ARG A 23 3.64 -1.69 12.27
CA ARG A 23 3.22 -3.09 12.50
C ARG A 23 4.38 -4.07 12.42
N ASN A 24 5.39 -3.79 11.58
CA ASN A 24 6.62 -4.58 11.55
C ASN A 24 7.44 -4.39 12.85
N ALA A 25 7.45 -3.18 13.42
CA ALA A 25 8.08 -2.93 14.73
C ALA A 25 7.34 -3.63 15.90
N ARG A 26 6.01 -3.78 15.81
CA ARG A 26 5.22 -4.51 16.81
C ARG A 26 5.31 -6.04 16.66
N ALA A 27 5.70 -6.55 15.49
CA ALA A 27 5.98 -7.96 15.26
C ALA A 27 7.39 -8.40 15.70
N GLN A 28 8.27 -7.46 16.09
CA GLN A 28 9.65 -7.73 16.52
C GLN A 28 9.73 -8.33 17.94
N GLY A 29 9.35 -9.59 18.06
CA GLY A 29 9.75 -10.49 19.15
C GLY A 29 10.88 -11.46 18.76
N LYS A 30 11.32 -11.47 17.50
CA LYS A 30 12.39 -12.34 16.99
C LYS A 30 13.24 -11.58 15.96
N PRO A 31 14.58 -11.77 15.95
CA PRO A 31 15.44 -11.15 14.96
C PRO A 31 15.21 -11.87 13.62
N ASP A 32 14.40 -11.24 12.78
CA ASP A 32 14.06 -11.76 11.46
C ASP A 32 15.10 -11.26 10.44
N ALA A 33 15.57 -12.15 9.57
CA ALA A 33 16.48 -11.85 8.47
C ALA A 33 15.95 -10.72 7.54
N PHE A 34 14.66 -10.40 7.66
CA PHE A 34 13.99 -9.25 7.08
C PHE A 34 14.58 -7.89 7.49
N ALA A 35 14.95 -7.72 8.76
CA ALA A 35 15.50 -6.47 9.28
C ALA A 35 16.92 -6.20 8.75
N GLU A 36 17.70 -7.28 8.54
CA GLU A 36 19.07 -7.20 8.03
C GLU A 36 19.09 -6.83 6.53
N ARG A 37 18.08 -7.27 5.75
CA ARG A 37 17.95 -6.91 4.34
C ARG A 37 17.33 -5.52 4.12
N ALA A 38 16.51 -5.04 5.06
CA ALA A 38 16.04 -3.65 5.11
C ALA A 38 17.15 -2.63 5.42
N ALA A 39 18.30 -3.09 5.94
CA ALA A 39 19.47 -2.25 6.22
C ALA A 39 20.36 -2.00 5.00
N MET A 40 20.13 -2.70 3.87
CA MET A 40 20.84 -2.41 2.62
C MET A 40 20.25 -1.13 2.00
N PRO A 41 21.09 -0.20 1.47
CA PRO A 41 20.57 1.00 0.81
C PRO A 41 19.79 0.57 -0.42
N ALA A 42 18.46 0.58 -0.31
CA ALA A 42 17.57 0.26 -1.40
C ALA A 42 17.90 1.19 -2.59
N PRO A 43 17.93 0.68 -3.83
CA PRO A 43 18.05 1.52 -5.01
C PRO A 43 17.00 2.62 -4.93
N ARG A 44 17.34 3.86 -5.30
CA ARG A 44 16.42 5.02 -5.25
C ARG A 44 15.07 4.63 -5.88
N LYS A 45 14.10 4.26 -5.04
CA LYS A 45 12.84 3.70 -5.50
C LYS A 45 12.10 4.82 -6.22
N ASP A 46 11.83 4.63 -7.51
CA ASP A 46 11.12 5.61 -8.31
C ASP A 46 9.64 5.65 -7.88
N VAL A 47 9.31 6.64 -7.06
CA VAL A 47 7.94 6.89 -6.59
C VAL A 47 7.01 7.27 -7.74
N ALA A 48 7.53 7.89 -8.81
CA ALA A 48 6.74 8.22 -9.99
C ALA A 48 6.41 6.96 -10.82
N ALA A 49 7.32 5.99 -10.87
CA ALA A 49 7.01 4.67 -11.44
C ALA A 49 5.95 3.92 -10.63
N LEU A 50 6.04 3.90 -9.30
CA LEU A 50 5.00 3.33 -8.43
C LEU A 50 3.64 3.99 -8.67
N ARG A 51 3.60 5.33 -8.71
CA ARG A 51 2.36 6.08 -8.97
C ARG A 51 1.73 5.71 -10.29
N ARG A 52 2.52 5.59 -11.37
CA ARG A 52 2.03 5.15 -12.69
C ARG A 52 1.43 3.74 -12.63
N GLN A 53 2.14 2.80 -12.00
CA GLN A 53 1.65 1.43 -11.86
C GLN A 53 0.37 1.36 -11.03
N MET A 54 0.25 2.19 -9.98
CA MET A 54 -0.97 2.28 -9.17
C MET A 54 -2.12 2.92 -9.96
N ALA A 55 -1.84 3.95 -10.76
CA ALA A 55 -2.81 4.57 -11.66
C ALA A 55 -3.36 3.56 -12.69
N GLU A 56 -2.49 2.76 -13.30
CA GLU A 56 -2.87 1.68 -14.23
C GLU A 56 -3.79 0.64 -13.56
N ILE A 57 -3.47 0.23 -12.33
CA ILE A 57 -4.29 -0.73 -11.57
C ILE A 57 -5.69 -0.20 -11.29
N VAL A 58 -5.83 1.10 -11.00
CA VAL A 58 -7.11 1.70 -10.63
C VAL A 58 -7.88 2.28 -11.81
N GLN A 59 -7.25 2.44 -12.98
CA GLN A 59 -7.84 3.10 -14.15
C GLN A 59 -9.18 2.48 -14.56
N SER A 60 -9.28 1.15 -14.53
CA SER A 60 -10.48 0.39 -14.91
C SER A 60 -11.49 0.18 -13.78
N VAL A 61 -11.24 0.67 -12.57
CA VAL A 61 -12.11 0.43 -11.40
C VAL A 61 -13.24 1.44 -11.38
N ASP A 62 -14.50 1.01 -11.36
CA ASP A 62 -15.60 1.92 -11.05
C ASP A 62 -15.61 2.22 -9.54
N VAL A 63 -15.41 3.49 -9.16
CA VAL A 63 -15.41 3.92 -7.75
C VAL A 63 -16.79 3.89 -7.12
N ARG A 64 -17.85 3.79 -7.94
CA ARG A 64 -19.24 3.62 -7.49
C ARG A 64 -19.60 2.16 -7.25
N ASP A 65 -18.75 1.24 -7.70
CA ASP A 65 -18.89 -0.19 -7.45
C ASP A 65 -18.03 -0.60 -6.24
N ALA A 66 -18.67 -0.74 -5.10
CA ALA A 66 -18.02 -1.14 -3.85
C ALA A 66 -17.29 -2.50 -3.96
N ASP A 67 -17.78 -3.42 -4.79
CA ASP A 67 -17.13 -4.71 -5.00
C ASP A 67 -15.85 -4.57 -5.86
N ALA A 68 -15.89 -3.71 -6.88
CA ALA A 68 -14.70 -3.37 -7.67
C ALA A 68 -13.62 -2.68 -6.81
N VAL A 69 -14.02 -1.77 -5.92
CA VAL A 69 -13.13 -1.09 -4.98
C VAL A 69 -12.51 -2.07 -3.98
N ARG A 70 -13.29 -3.02 -3.44
CA ARG A 70 -12.76 -4.07 -2.56
C ARG A 70 -11.75 -4.97 -3.29
N LYS A 71 -12.04 -5.36 -4.53
CA LYS A 71 -11.15 -6.21 -5.34
C LYS A 71 -9.84 -5.54 -5.74
N VAL A 72 -9.79 -4.20 -5.86
CA VAL A 72 -8.55 -3.50 -6.21
C VAL A 72 -7.62 -3.30 -5.01
N ARG A 73 -8.16 -3.24 -3.81
CA ARG A 73 -7.39 -3.05 -2.56
C ARG A 73 -6.22 -4.02 -2.36
N PRO A 74 -6.40 -5.36 -2.42
CA PRO A 74 -5.27 -6.28 -2.28
C PRO A 74 -4.24 -6.13 -3.40
N ARG A 75 -4.66 -5.71 -4.62
CA ARG A 75 -3.73 -5.46 -5.73
C ARG A 75 -2.85 -4.24 -5.47
N MET A 76 -3.42 -3.17 -4.93
CA MET A 76 -2.70 -1.96 -4.54
C MET A 76 -1.71 -2.25 -3.41
N VAL A 77 -2.15 -2.93 -2.35
CA VAL A 77 -1.29 -3.33 -1.22
C VAL A 77 -0.13 -4.19 -1.72
N ARG A 78 -0.41 -5.19 -2.56
CA ARG A 78 0.61 -6.04 -3.18
C ARG A 78 1.65 -5.22 -3.93
N THR A 79 1.23 -4.30 -4.79
CA THR A 79 2.14 -3.47 -5.59
C THR A 79 3.05 -2.62 -4.71
N VAL A 80 2.51 -2.01 -3.66
CA VAL A 80 3.29 -1.21 -2.70
C VAL A 80 4.30 -2.09 -1.95
N LEU A 81 3.88 -3.25 -1.45
CA LEU A 81 4.76 -4.17 -0.72
C LEU A 81 5.92 -4.66 -1.59
N LEU A 82 5.66 -4.98 -2.85
CA LEU A 82 6.70 -5.48 -3.76
C LEU A 82 7.61 -4.39 -4.28
N TRP A 83 7.10 -3.17 -4.41
CA TRP A 83 7.92 -2.01 -4.68
C TRP A 83 8.81 -1.66 -3.46
N GLU A 84 8.30 -1.85 -2.25
CA GLU A 84 9.02 -1.53 -1.02
C GLU A 84 10.07 -2.59 -0.66
N PHE A 85 9.74 -3.88 -0.78
CA PHE A 85 10.59 -4.96 -0.29
C PHE A 85 11.18 -5.84 -1.41
N GLY A 86 10.82 -5.57 -2.66
CA GLY A 86 11.27 -6.33 -3.82
C GLY A 86 10.34 -7.49 -4.20
N PRO A 87 10.52 -8.05 -5.40
CA PRO A 87 9.75 -9.19 -5.89
C PRO A 87 9.95 -10.48 -5.09
N GLU A 88 11.11 -10.64 -4.43
CA GLU A 88 11.47 -11.81 -3.62
C GLU A 88 10.55 -11.97 -2.41
N LEU A 89 9.88 -10.89 -1.98
CA LEU A 89 8.89 -10.95 -0.90
C LEU A 89 7.77 -11.97 -1.19
N ARG A 90 7.46 -12.22 -2.47
CA ARG A 90 6.44 -13.21 -2.87
C ARG A 90 6.85 -14.66 -2.57
N GLU A 91 8.15 -14.92 -2.43
CA GLU A 91 8.68 -16.26 -2.15
C GLU A 91 8.58 -16.61 -0.67
N HIS A 92 8.27 -15.63 0.19
CA HIS A 92 8.07 -15.88 1.61
C HIS A 92 6.82 -16.74 1.85
N PRO A 93 6.90 -17.77 2.70
CA PRO A 93 5.77 -18.65 3.01
C PRO A 93 4.58 -17.90 3.64
N GLU A 94 4.85 -16.79 4.33
CA GLU A 94 3.85 -15.97 5.01
C GLU A 94 3.29 -14.83 4.13
N TRP A 95 3.73 -14.72 2.87
CA TRP A 95 3.34 -13.64 1.97
C TRP A 95 1.81 -13.48 1.86
N GLN A 96 1.09 -14.59 1.63
CA GLN A 96 -0.37 -14.56 1.49
C GLN A 96 -1.05 -14.12 2.78
N ALA A 97 -0.66 -14.71 3.92
CA ALA A 97 -1.23 -14.38 5.23
C ALA A 97 -0.98 -12.91 5.61
N MET A 98 0.20 -12.37 5.28
CA MET A 98 0.52 -10.96 5.49
C MET A 98 -0.32 -10.05 4.59
N LEU A 99 -0.45 -10.36 3.30
CA LEU A 99 -1.25 -9.59 2.36
C LEU A 99 -2.73 -9.54 2.78
N GLU A 100 -3.29 -10.69 3.15
CA GLU A 100 -4.67 -10.80 3.64
C GLU A 100 -4.86 -10.01 4.92
N SER A 101 -3.97 -10.17 5.91
CA SER A 101 -4.03 -9.44 7.19
C SER A 101 -4.02 -7.92 6.99
N ILE A 102 -3.15 -7.40 6.11
CA ILE A 102 -3.10 -5.97 5.79
C ILE A 102 -4.38 -5.51 5.09
N THR A 103 -4.86 -6.30 4.12
CA THR A 103 -6.08 -5.97 3.37
C THR A 103 -7.30 -5.95 4.28
N SER A 104 -7.46 -6.96 5.13
CA SER A 104 -8.56 -7.03 6.11
C SER A 104 -8.46 -5.93 7.16
N ALA A 105 -7.27 -5.50 7.56
CA ALA A 105 -7.11 -4.38 8.47
C ALA A 105 -7.59 -3.05 7.85
N LEU A 106 -7.29 -2.83 6.56
CA LEU A 106 -7.78 -1.67 5.82
C LEU A 106 -9.31 -1.73 5.58
N GLU A 107 -9.87 -2.93 5.45
CA GLU A 107 -11.33 -3.14 5.42
C GLU A 107 -12.01 -2.94 6.77
N GLY A 108 -11.33 -3.30 7.86
CA GLY A 108 -11.83 -3.18 9.23
C GLY A 108 -11.95 -1.74 9.74
N GLN A 109 -11.42 -0.74 9.02
CA GLN A 109 -11.52 0.68 9.38
C GLN A 109 -12.92 1.28 9.15
N GLY A 110 -13.86 0.50 8.60
CA GLY A 110 -15.25 0.92 8.42
C GLY A 110 -15.43 1.96 7.32
N ALA A 111 -16.51 2.76 7.42
CA ALA A 111 -16.90 3.70 6.38
C ALA A 111 -15.84 4.78 6.09
N ASP A 112 -15.08 5.19 7.11
CA ASP A 112 -14.03 6.20 6.96
C ASP A 112 -12.86 5.67 6.12
N GLY A 113 -12.40 4.43 6.40
CA GLY A 113 -11.33 3.80 5.62
C GLY A 113 -11.73 3.49 4.18
N GLU A 114 -13.02 3.17 3.94
CA GLU A 114 -13.53 3.00 2.59
C GLU A 114 -13.56 4.33 1.81
N ALA A 115 -14.01 5.42 2.44
CA ALA A 115 -14.02 6.74 1.83
C ALA A 115 -12.60 7.28 1.55
N GLU A 116 -11.64 7.04 2.45
CA GLU A 116 -10.23 7.39 2.22
C GLU A 116 -9.63 6.60 1.04
N PHE A 117 -9.96 5.31 0.93
CA PHE A 117 -9.49 4.47 -0.15
C PHE A 117 -10.10 4.85 -1.50
N VAL A 118 -11.39 5.21 -1.53
CA VAL A 118 -12.03 5.76 -2.74
C VAL A 118 -11.40 7.08 -3.16
N GLN A 119 -11.16 8.00 -2.23
CA GLN A 119 -10.46 9.26 -2.51
C GLN A 119 -9.04 9.03 -3.07
N LEU A 120 -8.33 8.01 -2.58
CA LEU A 120 -7.03 7.61 -3.12
C LEU A 120 -7.15 7.14 -4.58
N ILE A 121 -8.13 6.29 -4.89
CA ILE A 121 -8.38 5.84 -6.27
C ILE A 121 -8.67 7.03 -7.18
N GLU A 122 -9.54 7.95 -6.77
CA GLU A 122 -9.87 9.15 -7.54
C GLU A 122 -8.65 10.05 -7.76
N ALA A 123 -7.79 10.18 -6.75
CA ALA A 123 -6.55 10.96 -6.86
C ALA A 123 -5.55 10.34 -7.85
N LEU A 124 -5.49 9.01 -7.93
CA LEU A 124 -4.59 8.28 -8.84
C LEU A 124 -5.08 8.26 -10.30
N LYS A 125 -6.37 8.52 -10.54
CA LYS A 125 -6.97 8.58 -11.88
C LYS A 125 -6.83 9.93 -12.59
N ARG A 126 -6.44 10.98 -11.85
CA ARG A 126 -6.24 12.33 -12.40
C ARG A 126 -4.88 12.47 -13.06
#